data_AF-A0A6J4T2Q6-F1
#
_entry.id   AF-A0A6J4T2Q6-F1
#
_cell.length_a   1.000
_cell.length_b   1.000
_cell.length_c   1.000
_cell.angle_alpha   90.00
_cell.angle_beta   90.00
_cell.angle_gamma   90.00
#
_symmetry.space_group_name_H-M   'P 1'
#
loop_
_entity.id
_entity.type
_entity.pdbx_description
1 polymer ?
#
loop_
_entity_poly.entity_id
_entity_poly.type
_entity_poly.pdbx_seq_one_letter_code
_entity_poly.pdbx_strand_id
1 'polypeptide(L)'
;MAQKQPPRTGHVSLPTMLDPAACDACALAPGSLQRVRQMQALRRQGWRLDEIALRFGVSRERVRQILQAHGGPDPQHVADARRRRAEAQAEERVDELLALWRAGEQPRGAAGKLGLQAAACRSTISRFATDVDRAARKASMAGAHRAQTYSDRDIILALTSVSTRVGRVPRAKEYAAHARILNYPSLPTVLNRMGGWARALQAAGMQPLGAPSQRRTRRWTEESCWIALRVVSEELGEIPTLLSYERHAAGRPELPSAATLRNRLGRWSSITTQLAAQRELARAAQAPAPVSAGAA
;
A
#
# COMPACT_ATOMS: atom_id res chain seq x y z
N MET A 1 35.00 86.02 -23.14
CA MET A 1 34.87 84.87 -24.06
C MET A 1 34.31 83.69 -23.28
N ALA A 2 33.19 83.14 -23.77
CA ALA A 2 32.21 82.40 -22.99
C ALA A 2 32.61 80.95 -22.66
N GLN A 3 32.37 80.56 -21.40
CA GLN A 3 32.47 79.17 -20.93
C GLN A 3 31.27 78.37 -21.44
N LYS A 4 31.51 77.25 -22.12
CA LYS A 4 30.49 76.39 -22.72
C LYS A 4 30.16 75.24 -21.75
N GLN A 5 28.99 75.30 -21.11
CA GLN A 5 28.44 74.20 -20.31
C GLN A 5 27.97 73.04 -21.20
N PRO A 6 28.12 71.76 -20.77
CA PRO A 6 27.58 70.61 -21.48
C PRO A 6 26.06 70.43 -21.24
N PRO A 7 25.33 69.75 -22.16
CA PRO A 7 23.89 69.64 -22.09
C PRO A 7 23.42 68.73 -20.93
N ARG A 8 22.38 69.19 -20.24
CA ARG A 8 21.66 68.45 -19.20
C ARG A 8 21.04 67.18 -19.78
N THR A 9 21.43 66.02 -19.24
CA THR A 9 20.75 64.74 -19.45
C THR A 9 19.32 64.84 -18.95
N GLY A 10 18.35 64.75 -19.85
CA GLY A 10 16.94 64.66 -19.50
C GLY A 10 16.68 63.35 -18.75
N HIS A 11 16.20 63.48 -17.50
CA HIS A 11 15.59 62.37 -16.77
C HIS A 11 14.37 61.91 -17.56
N VAL A 12 14.43 60.71 -18.15
CA VAL A 12 13.24 60.03 -18.66
C VAL A 12 12.44 59.55 -17.45
N SER A 13 11.44 60.34 -17.07
CA SER A 13 10.43 59.92 -16.11
C SER A 13 9.70 58.70 -16.66
N LEU A 14 9.84 57.56 -15.97
CA LEU A 14 8.97 56.40 -16.17
C LEU A 14 7.53 56.83 -15.90
N PRO A 15 6.56 56.55 -16.79
CA PRO A 15 5.16 56.82 -16.50
C PRO A 15 4.68 55.84 -15.42
N THR A 16 4.50 56.35 -14.22
CA THR A 16 3.74 55.72 -13.15
C THR A 16 2.30 55.56 -13.62
N MET A 17 1.85 54.31 -13.73
CA MET A 17 0.48 53.92 -14.02
C MET A 17 -0.44 54.33 -12.87
N LEU A 18 -1.49 55.11 -13.17
CA LEU A 18 -2.65 55.31 -12.33
C LEU A 18 -3.85 55.65 -13.24
N ASP A 19 -4.47 54.63 -13.84
CA ASP A 19 -5.94 54.60 -14.00
C ASP A 19 -6.43 53.21 -14.46
N PRO A 20 -7.24 52.48 -13.68
CA PRO A 20 -7.86 51.22 -14.11
C PRO A 20 -9.14 51.41 -14.94
N ALA A 21 -9.59 52.65 -15.22
CA ALA A 21 -10.82 52.93 -15.97
C ALA A 21 -10.61 53.38 -17.44
N ALA A 22 -9.37 53.52 -17.93
CA ALA A 22 -9.09 53.87 -19.33
C ALA A 22 -9.26 52.67 -20.30
N CYS A 23 -10.34 51.92 -20.12
CA CYS A 23 -10.69 50.73 -20.90
C CYS A 23 -11.78 51.06 -21.92
N ASP A 24 -11.50 51.97 -22.84
CA ASP A 24 -12.25 52.07 -24.09
C ASP A 24 -11.26 52.40 -25.23
N ALA A 25 -11.14 51.46 -26.18
CA ALA A 25 -10.36 51.58 -27.41
C ALA A 25 -8.82 51.79 -27.26
N CYS A 26 -8.13 50.89 -26.57
CA CYS A 26 -6.67 50.80 -26.71
C CYS A 26 -6.30 50.22 -28.08
N ALA A 27 -5.95 51.10 -29.03
CA ALA A 27 -5.10 50.78 -30.16
C ALA A 27 -3.71 50.37 -29.62
N LEU A 28 -3.64 49.12 -29.14
CA LEU A 28 -2.40 48.46 -28.78
C LEU A 28 -1.46 48.53 -29.98
N ALA A 29 -0.29 49.19 -29.84
CA ALA A 29 0.75 49.20 -30.86
C ALA A 29 0.97 47.77 -31.41
N PRO A 30 1.27 47.56 -32.70
CA PRO A 30 1.30 46.22 -33.32
C PRO A 30 2.09 45.16 -32.52
N GLY A 31 3.21 45.56 -31.90
CA GLY A 31 4.01 44.69 -31.03
C GLY A 31 3.32 44.28 -29.72
N SER A 32 2.39 45.08 -29.20
CA SER A 32 1.63 44.77 -27.99
C SER A 32 0.48 43.78 -28.26
N LEU A 33 -0.21 43.85 -29.40
CA LEU A 33 -1.17 42.81 -29.83
C LEU A 33 -0.49 41.47 -30.09
N GLN A 34 0.71 41.47 -30.67
CA GLN A 34 1.49 40.26 -30.88
C GLN A 34 1.86 39.59 -29.54
N ARG A 35 2.26 40.38 -28.53
CA ARG A 35 2.52 39.86 -27.18
C ARG A 35 1.26 39.26 -26.53
N VAL A 36 0.10 39.90 -26.68
CA VAL A 36 -1.18 39.34 -26.19
C VAL A 36 -1.49 38.00 -26.85
N ARG A 37 -1.37 37.90 -28.19
CA ARG A 37 -1.57 36.63 -28.91
C ARG A 37 -0.62 35.52 -28.45
N GLN A 38 0.65 35.87 -28.19
CA GLN A 38 1.64 34.91 -27.66
C GLN A 38 1.28 34.45 -26.23
N MET A 39 0.84 35.36 -25.35
CA MET A 39 0.37 35.00 -24.00
C MET A 39 -0.84 34.06 -24.06
N GLN A 40 -1.80 34.32 -24.97
CA GLN A 40 -2.94 33.45 -25.20
C GLN A 40 -2.52 32.06 -25.71
N ALA A 41 -1.58 32.01 -26.66
CA ALA A 41 -1.06 30.75 -27.18
C ALA A 41 -0.37 29.91 -26.08
N LEU A 42 0.46 30.54 -25.25
CA LEU A 42 1.10 29.87 -24.11
C LEU A 42 0.05 29.41 -23.09
N ARG A 43 -0.97 30.22 -22.81
CA ARG A 43 -2.06 29.81 -21.91
C ARG A 43 -2.81 28.59 -22.46
N ARG A 44 -3.11 28.55 -23.77
CA ARG A 44 -3.72 27.40 -24.46
C ARG A 44 -2.87 26.13 -24.37
N GLN A 45 -1.54 26.28 -24.30
CA GLN A 45 -0.59 25.18 -24.11
C GLN A 45 -0.48 24.71 -22.64
N GLY A 46 -1.27 25.24 -21.71
CA GLY A 46 -1.29 24.79 -20.32
C GLY A 46 -0.35 25.55 -19.37
N TRP A 47 0.38 26.56 -19.87
CA TRP A 47 1.28 27.37 -19.04
C TRP A 47 0.52 28.16 -17.97
N ARG A 48 1.11 28.29 -16.79
CA ARG A 48 0.53 29.04 -15.67
C ARG A 48 0.74 30.54 -15.84
N LEU A 49 -0.10 31.33 -15.18
CA LEU A 49 -0.04 32.80 -15.28
C LEU A 49 1.29 33.35 -14.76
N ASP A 50 1.85 32.74 -13.72
CA ASP A 50 3.16 33.01 -13.14
C ASP A 50 4.32 32.69 -14.10
N GLU A 51 4.26 31.56 -14.80
CA GLU A 51 5.29 31.20 -15.79
C GLU A 51 5.25 32.13 -17.02
N ILE A 52 4.04 32.47 -17.48
CA ILE A 52 3.83 33.46 -18.55
C ILE A 52 4.34 34.83 -18.08
N ALA A 53 3.98 35.25 -16.87
CA ALA A 53 4.42 36.51 -16.28
C ALA A 53 5.95 36.63 -16.25
N LEU A 54 6.64 35.59 -15.77
CA LEU A 54 8.10 35.52 -15.75
C LEU A 54 8.70 35.66 -17.15
N ARG A 55 8.14 34.93 -18.14
CA ARG A 55 8.63 34.94 -19.53
C ARG A 55 8.52 36.33 -20.19
N PHE A 56 7.49 37.09 -19.85
CA PHE A 56 7.25 38.41 -20.45
C PHE A 56 7.72 39.58 -19.58
N GLY A 57 8.28 39.32 -18.39
CA GLY A 57 8.75 40.34 -17.46
C GLY A 57 7.60 41.21 -16.90
N VAL A 58 6.42 40.63 -16.71
CA VAL A 58 5.22 41.33 -16.18
C VAL A 58 4.71 40.63 -14.93
N SER A 59 3.79 41.26 -14.18
CA SER A 59 3.19 40.60 -13.01
C SER A 59 2.16 39.53 -13.40
N ARG A 60 1.96 38.53 -12.54
CA ARG A 60 0.90 37.51 -12.67
C ARG A 60 -0.48 38.14 -12.87
N GLU A 61 -0.76 39.18 -12.08
CA GLU A 61 -2.05 39.89 -12.14
C GLU A 61 -2.22 40.63 -13.47
N ARG A 62 -1.14 41.17 -14.04
CA ARG A 62 -1.18 41.80 -15.35
C ARG A 62 -1.51 40.79 -16.46
N VAL A 63 -0.95 39.58 -16.41
CA VAL A 63 -1.31 38.51 -17.37
C VAL A 63 -2.78 38.11 -17.22
N ARG A 64 -3.30 38.01 -16.00
CA ARG A 64 -4.72 37.71 -15.74
C ARG A 64 -5.63 38.75 -16.39
N GLN A 65 -5.36 40.04 -16.16
CA GLN A 65 -6.13 41.15 -16.72
C GLN A 65 -6.11 41.17 -18.25
N ILE A 66 -4.92 40.96 -18.86
CA ILE A 66 -4.76 40.89 -20.32
C ILE A 66 -5.58 39.75 -20.91
N LEU A 67 -5.53 38.55 -20.31
CA LEU A 67 -6.30 37.41 -20.81
C LEU A 67 -7.81 37.62 -20.62
N GLN A 68 -8.23 38.28 -19.55
CA GLN A 68 -9.64 38.61 -19.34
C GLN A 68 -10.17 39.60 -20.39
N ALA A 69 -9.39 40.64 -20.71
CA ALA A 69 -9.78 41.67 -21.67
C ALA A 69 -9.79 41.21 -23.14
N HIS A 70 -8.97 40.21 -23.51
CA HIS A 70 -8.77 39.81 -24.90
C HIS A 70 -9.30 38.41 -25.27
N GLY A 71 -10.08 37.77 -24.41
CA GLY A 71 -10.65 36.44 -24.68
C GLY A 71 -9.69 35.29 -24.39
N GLY A 72 -9.42 35.08 -23.09
CA GLY A 72 -8.60 33.99 -22.60
C GLY A 72 -9.18 32.61 -22.92
N PRO A 73 -8.34 31.58 -23.09
CA PRO A 73 -8.80 30.23 -23.37
C PRO A 73 -9.61 29.64 -22.22
N ASP A 74 -10.58 28.80 -22.58
CA ASP A 74 -11.46 28.09 -21.65
C ASP A 74 -10.65 27.32 -20.57
N PRO A 75 -10.99 27.47 -19.27
CA PRO A 75 -10.29 26.80 -18.19
C PRO A 75 -10.16 25.29 -18.35
N GLN A 76 -11.16 24.61 -18.92
CA GLN A 76 -11.11 23.16 -19.12
C GLN A 76 -10.05 22.78 -20.16
N HIS A 77 -10.03 23.47 -21.31
CA HIS A 77 -8.97 23.30 -22.31
C HIS A 77 -7.56 23.51 -21.73
N VAL A 78 -7.40 24.51 -20.86
CA VAL A 78 -6.10 24.78 -20.23
C VAL A 78 -5.71 23.68 -19.24
N ALA A 79 -6.67 23.17 -18.46
CA ALA A 79 -6.45 22.04 -17.56
C ALA A 79 -6.07 20.77 -18.32
N ASP A 80 -6.73 20.49 -19.44
CA ASP A 80 -6.45 19.36 -20.32
C ASP A 80 -5.09 19.48 -21.00
N ALA A 81 -4.72 20.67 -21.48
CA ALA A 81 -3.39 20.93 -22.01
C ALA A 81 -2.29 20.72 -20.96
N ARG A 82 -2.54 21.17 -19.71
CA ARG A 82 -1.62 20.94 -18.58
C ARG A 82 -1.47 19.45 -18.27
N ARG A 83 -2.58 18.69 -18.26
CA ARG A 83 -2.54 17.24 -18.05
C ARG A 83 -1.71 16.56 -19.14
N ARG A 84 -1.98 16.86 -20.42
CA ARG A 84 -1.21 16.31 -21.55
C ARG A 84 0.27 16.62 -21.46
N ARG A 85 0.64 17.84 -21.07
CA ARG A 85 2.05 18.21 -20.87
C ARG A 85 2.69 17.43 -19.72
N ALA A 86 2.00 17.30 -18.60
CA ALA A 86 2.51 16.56 -17.45
C ALA A 86 2.67 15.06 -17.78
N GLU A 87 1.75 14.49 -18.56
CA GLU A 87 1.86 13.12 -19.08
C GLU A 87 3.03 12.98 -20.05
N ALA A 88 3.20 13.90 -21.01
CA ALA A 88 4.34 13.90 -21.92
C ALA A 88 5.69 13.95 -21.18
N GLN A 89 5.81 14.81 -20.18
CA GLN A 89 7.01 14.88 -19.33
C GLN A 89 7.27 13.59 -18.55
N ALA A 90 6.21 12.88 -18.15
CA ALA A 90 6.34 11.59 -17.47
C ALA A 90 6.66 10.45 -18.45
N GLU A 91 6.13 10.51 -19.67
CA GLU A 91 6.44 9.58 -20.76
C GLU A 91 7.90 9.70 -21.22
N GLU A 92 8.44 10.92 -21.35
CA GLU A 92 9.88 11.16 -21.64
C GLU A 92 10.82 10.50 -20.63
N ARG A 93 10.35 10.28 -19.40
CA ARG A 93 11.12 9.67 -18.30
C ARG A 93 10.54 8.32 -17.86
N VAL A 94 9.84 7.63 -18.77
CA VAL A 94 9.14 6.37 -18.46
C VAL A 94 10.08 5.30 -17.91
N ASP A 95 11.29 5.18 -18.46
CA ASP A 95 12.25 4.15 -18.03
C ASP A 95 12.71 4.36 -16.58
N GLU A 96 13.04 5.61 -16.21
CA GLU A 96 13.40 5.98 -14.84
C GLU A 96 12.23 5.77 -13.88
N LEU A 97 11.02 6.15 -14.31
CA LEU A 97 9.79 5.98 -13.54
C LEU A 97 9.49 4.51 -13.28
N LEU A 98 9.56 3.66 -14.30
CA LEU A 98 9.35 2.22 -14.18
C LEU A 98 10.45 1.55 -13.35
N ALA A 99 11.70 1.99 -13.46
CA ALA A 99 12.79 1.49 -12.61
C ALA A 99 12.54 1.77 -11.12
N LEU A 100 12.17 3.01 -10.75
CA LEU A 100 11.79 3.36 -9.38
C LEU A 100 10.58 2.55 -8.91
N TRP A 101 9.57 2.41 -9.76
CA TRP A 101 8.36 1.68 -9.42
C TRP A 101 8.59 0.17 -9.24
N ARG A 102 9.44 -0.46 -10.07
CA ARG A 102 9.91 -1.85 -9.92
C ARG A 102 10.67 -2.05 -8.62
N ALA A 103 11.47 -1.07 -8.21
CA ALA A 103 12.19 -1.10 -6.94
C ALA A 103 11.25 -1.01 -5.70
N GLY A 104 9.95 -0.74 -5.89
CA GLY A 104 8.95 -0.69 -4.82
C GLY A 104 8.53 0.74 -4.44
N GLU A 105 9.12 1.76 -5.06
CA GLU A 105 8.77 3.16 -4.81
C GLU A 105 7.29 3.42 -5.12
N GLN A 106 6.64 4.25 -4.31
CA GLN A 106 5.24 4.64 -4.56
C GLN A 106 5.20 5.72 -5.65
N PRO A 107 4.16 5.78 -6.50
CA PRO A 107 4.07 6.79 -7.57
C PRO A 107 4.23 8.24 -7.10
N ARG A 108 3.78 8.57 -5.88
CA ARG A 108 3.98 9.88 -5.27
C ARG A 108 5.45 10.16 -4.92
N GLY A 109 6.16 9.15 -4.41
CA GLY A 109 7.58 9.26 -4.08
C GLY A 109 8.45 9.36 -5.33
N ALA A 110 8.16 8.54 -6.36
CA ALA A 110 8.79 8.64 -7.67
C ALA A 110 8.56 10.00 -8.31
N ALA A 111 7.34 10.54 -8.25
CA ALA A 111 7.02 11.88 -8.72
C ALA A 111 7.87 12.96 -8.02
N GLY A 112 8.06 12.87 -6.71
CA GLY A 112 8.93 13.79 -5.96
C GLY A 112 10.40 13.71 -6.40
N LYS A 113 10.93 12.49 -6.60
CA LYS A 113 12.30 12.26 -7.06
C LYS A 113 12.56 12.74 -8.49
N LEU A 114 11.56 12.62 -9.36
CA LEU A 114 11.67 12.99 -10.77
C LEU A 114 11.18 14.43 -11.07
N GLY A 115 10.66 15.15 -10.08
CA GLY A 115 10.08 16.49 -10.29
C GLY A 115 8.82 16.46 -11.17
N LEU A 116 8.08 15.36 -11.16
CA LEU A 116 6.90 15.13 -12.00
C LEU A 116 5.60 15.27 -11.20
N GLN A 117 4.46 15.35 -11.90
CA GLN A 117 3.15 15.29 -11.25
C GLN A 117 2.76 13.84 -10.94
N ALA A 118 2.37 13.57 -9.70
CA ALA A 118 1.99 12.22 -9.27
C ALA A 118 0.82 11.60 -10.05
N ALA A 119 -0.11 12.42 -10.56
CA ALA A 119 -1.20 11.96 -11.41
C ALA A 119 -0.69 11.47 -12.78
N ALA A 120 0.23 12.20 -13.40
CA ALA A 120 0.88 11.81 -14.65
C ALA A 120 1.68 10.52 -14.46
N CYS A 121 2.50 10.42 -13.41
CA CYS A 121 3.23 9.19 -13.10
C CYS A 121 2.31 7.97 -12.99
N ARG A 122 1.14 8.09 -12.34
CA ARG A 122 0.16 6.99 -12.25
C ARG A 122 -0.41 6.61 -13.62
N SER A 123 -0.80 7.61 -14.42
CA SER A 123 -1.32 7.42 -15.79
C SER A 123 -0.28 6.69 -16.66
N THR A 124 0.96 7.18 -16.66
CA THR A 124 2.08 6.59 -17.42
C THR A 124 2.39 5.16 -16.96
N ILE A 125 2.50 4.90 -15.65
CA ILE A 125 2.72 3.53 -15.14
C ILE A 125 1.58 2.61 -15.58
N SER A 126 0.33 3.05 -15.48
CA SER A 126 -0.82 2.23 -15.88
C SER A 126 -0.78 1.86 -17.36
N ARG A 127 -0.29 2.76 -18.21
CA ARG A 127 -0.25 2.60 -19.66
C ARG A 127 0.95 1.77 -20.14
N PHE A 128 2.13 2.01 -19.58
CA PHE A 128 3.38 1.47 -20.10
C PHE A 128 3.97 0.32 -19.27
N ALA A 129 3.55 0.11 -18.03
CA ALA A 129 4.07 -1.01 -17.24
C ALA A 129 3.69 -2.36 -17.88
N THR A 130 4.70 -3.19 -18.10
CA THR A 130 4.53 -4.55 -18.60
C THR A 130 4.27 -5.53 -17.45
N ASP A 131 3.93 -6.78 -17.80
CA ASP A 131 3.78 -7.84 -16.79
C ASP A 131 5.11 -8.18 -16.10
N VAL A 132 6.23 -7.99 -16.80
CA VAL A 132 7.57 -8.11 -16.22
C VAL A 132 7.79 -7.03 -15.15
N ASP A 133 7.40 -5.78 -15.41
CA ASP A 133 7.50 -4.70 -14.42
C ASP A 133 6.64 -4.99 -13.19
N ARG A 134 5.40 -5.47 -13.41
CA ARG A 134 4.47 -5.86 -12.33
C ARG A 134 5.04 -7.00 -11.49
N ALA A 135 5.60 -8.02 -12.14
CA ALA A 135 6.22 -9.16 -11.46
C ALA A 135 7.45 -8.72 -10.64
N ALA A 136 8.31 -7.86 -11.21
CA ALA A 136 9.47 -7.30 -10.51
C ALA A 136 9.06 -6.49 -9.28
N ARG A 137 8.05 -5.63 -9.39
CA ARG A 137 7.51 -4.90 -8.23
C ARG A 137 6.96 -5.85 -7.17
N LYS A 138 6.19 -6.87 -7.57
CA LYS A 138 5.65 -7.86 -6.64
C LYS A 138 6.76 -8.58 -5.88
N ALA A 139 7.85 -8.94 -6.56
CA ALA A 139 9.03 -9.54 -5.94
C ALA A 139 9.72 -8.60 -4.95
N SER A 140 9.92 -7.31 -5.31
CA SER A 140 10.49 -6.31 -4.40
C SER A 140 9.64 -6.13 -3.13
N MET A 141 8.32 -5.98 -3.30
CA MET A 141 7.37 -5.84 -2.18
C MET A 141 7.31 -7.09 -1.30
N ALA A 142 7.45 -8.29 -1.88
CA ALA A 142 7.51 -9.54 -1.11
C ALA A 142 8.77 -9.61 -0.23
N GLY A 143 9.92 -9.11 -0.72
CA GLY A 143 11.16 -8.99 0.07
C GLY A 143 11.00 -8.03 1.26
N ALA A 144 10.41 -6.85 1.03
CA ALA A 144 10.12 -5.89 2.09
C ALA A 144 9.15 -6.45 3.15
N HIS A 145 8.11 -7.19 2.73
CA HIS A 145 7.20 -7.86 3.67
C HIS A 145 7.88 -9.00 4.44
N ARG A 146 8.82 -9.73 3.83
CA ARG A 146 9.64 -10.72 4.54
C ARG A 146 10.58 -10.07 5.54
N ALA A 147 11.10 -8.86 5.29
CA ALA A 147 11.89 -8.12 6.27
C ALA A 147 11.03 -7.58 7.44
N GLN A 148 9.76 -7.26 7.20
CA GLN A 148 8.80 -6.86 8.23
C GLN A 148 8.19 -8.05 9.00
N THR A 149 8.89 -9.17 9.03
CA THR A 149 8.44 -10.40 9.65
C THR A 149 9.04 -10.50 11.05
N TYR A 150 8.24 -10.18 12.07
CA TYR A 150 8.63 -10.29 13.48
C TYR A 150 9.10 -11.71 13.80
N SER A 151 10.36 -11.87 14.16
CA SER A 151 10.90 -13.13 14.69
C SER A 151 10.24 -13.50 16.02
N ASP A 152 10.36 -14.74 16.44
CA ASP A 152 9.87 -15.18 17.75
C ASP A 152 10.53 -14.37 18.88
N ARG A 153 11.80 -13.98 18.68
CA ARG A 153 12.53 -13.07 19.58
C ARG A 153 11.87 -11.69 19.65
N ASP A 154 11.45 -11.11 18.52
CA ASP A 154 10.77 -9.81 18.50
C ASP A 154 9.43 -9.87 19.23
N ILE A 155 8.71 -10.99 19.08
CA ILE A 155 7.45 -11.24 19.79
C ILE A 155 7.69 -11.34 21.30
N ILE A 156 8.73 -12.07 21.73
CA ILE A 156 9.10 -12.19 23.15
C ILE A 156 9.48 -10.81 23.73
N LEU A 157 10.27 -10.02 23.01
CA LEU A 157 10.65 -8.66 23.41
C LEU A 157 9.43 -7.73 23.53
N ALA A 158 8.50 -7.80 22.57
CA ALA A 158 7.28 -7.01 22.63
C ALA A 158 6.41 -7.40 23.84
N LEU A 159 6.25 -8.70 24.10
CA LEU A 159 5.47 -9.21 25.23
C LEU A 159 6.08 -8.82 26.58
N THR A 160 7.40 -8.97 26.73
CA THR A 160 8.11 -8.59 27.96
C THR A 160 8.07 -7.08 28.18
N SER A 161 8.27 -6.26 27.15
CA SER A 161 8.16 -4.79 27.28
C SER A 161 6.77 -4.33 27.70
N VAL A 162 5.70 -4.91 27.12
CA VAL A 162 4.33 -4.59 27.54
C VAL A 162 4.07 -5.05 28.97
N SER A 163 4.57 -6.23 29.36
CA SER A 163 4.47 -6.72 30.75
C SER A 163 5.13 -5.78 31.74
N THR A 164 6.36 -5.32 31.45
CA THR A 164 7.08 -4.34 32.26
C THR A 164 6.30 -3.02 32.38
N ARG A 165 5.71 -2.53 31.28
CA ARG A 165 4.93 -1.30 31.28
C ARG A 165 3.65 -1.39 32.09
N VAL A 166 2.97 -2.54 32.05
CA VAL A 166 1.71 -2.77 32.77
C VAL A 166 1.98 -3.24 34.21
N GLY A 167 3.21 -3.63 34.54
CA GLY A 167 3.63 -4.14 35.86
C GLY A 167 3.12 -5.54 36.18
N ARG A 168 2.52 -6.23 35.20
CA ARG A 168 1.98 -7.59 35.32
C ARG A 168 1.87 -8.24 33.96
N VAL A 169 1.61 -9.56 33.94
CA VAL A 169 1.31 -10.29 32.71
C VAL A 169 0.10 -9.65 31.99
N PRO A 170 0.26 -9.20 30.73
CA PRO A 170 -0.82 -8.52 30.02
C PRO A 170 -1.88 -9.52 29.55
N ARG A 171 -3.15 -9.09 29.50
CA ARG A 171 -4.19 -9.82 28.76
C ARG A 171 -4.02 -9.56 27.26
N ALA A 172 -4.49 -10.48 26.42
CA ALA A 172 -4.37 -10.35 24.96
C ALA A 172 -4.94 -9.03 24.40
N LYS A 173 -6.08 -8.55 24.94
CA LYS A 173 -6.66 -7.26 24.56
C LYS A 173 -5.80 -6.06 24.98
N GLU A 174 -5.18 -6.13 26.16
CA GLU A 174 -4.28 -5.08 26.66
C GLU A 174 -3.02 -5.00 25.82
N TYR A 175 -2.41 -6.16 25.52
CA TYR A 175 -1.29 -6.23 24.58
C TYR A 175 -1.66 -5.63 23.22
N ALA A 176 -2.83 -5.96 22.65
CA ALA A 176 -3.25 -5.43 21.36
C ALA A 176 -3.37 -3.90 21.36
N ALA A 177 -3.83 -3.30 22.47
CA ALA A 177 -3.88 -1.84 22.61
C ALA A 177 -2.48 -1.21 22.64
N HIS A 178 -1.57 -1.77 23.44
CA HIS A 178 -0.19 -1.31 23.51
C HIS A 178 0.57 -1.52 22.19
N ALA A 179 0.31 -2.63 21.49
CA ALA A 179 1.03 -2.97 20.28
C ALA A 179 0.78 -1.96 19.14
N ARG A 180 -0.42 -1.37 19.08
CA ARG A 180 -0.71 -0.31 18.10
C ARG A 180 0.07 0.97 18.39
N ILE A 181 0.24 1.32 19.66
CA ILE A 181 0.91 2.55 20.09
C ILE A 181 2.43 2.40 19.97
N LEU A 182 2.96 1.23 20.32
CA LEU A 182 4.40 0.94 20.37
C LEU A 182 4.94 0.33 19.07
N ASN A 183 4.09 0.21 18.04
CA ASN A 183 4.41 -0.41 16.76
C ASN A 183 5.02 -1.82 16.90
N TYR A 184 4.40 -2.64 17.77
CA TYR A 184 4.78 -4.03 18.03
C TYR A 184 3.96 -5.02 17.18
N PRO A 185 4.37 -6.31 17.13
CA PRO A 185 3.63 -7.33 16.40
C PRO A 185 2.15 -7.35 16.81
N SER A 186 1.27 -7.34 15.81
CA SER A 186 -0.17 -7.39 16.04
C SER A 186 -0.57 -8.68 16.77
N LEU A 187 -1.67 -8.65 17.52
CA LEU A 187 -2.17 -9.86 18.19
C LEU A 187 -2.37 -11.05 17.22
N PRO A 188 -2.98 -10.88 16.02
CA PRO A 188 -3.03 -11.95 15.03
C PRO A 188 -1.65 -12.50 14.63
N THR A 189 -0.64 -11.64 14.46
CA THR A 189 0.75 -12.05 14.17
C THR A 189 1.29 -12.93 15.29
N VAL A 190 1.13 -12.51 16.55
CA VAL A 190 1.57 -13.26 17.73
C VAL A 190 0.87 -14.63 17.81
N LEU A 191 -0.45 -14.67 17.63
CA LEU A 191 -1.22 -15.92 17.68
C LEU A 191 -0.79 -16.91 16.59
N ASN A 192 -0.62 -16.44 15.35
CA ASN A 192 -0.27 -17.27 14.21
C ASN A 192 1.18 -17.77 14.26
N ARG A 193 2.11 -16.96 14.76
CA ARG A 193 3.53 -17.31 14.90
C ARG A 193 3.78 -18.25 16.07
N MET A 194 3.29 -17.89 17.25
CA MET A 194 3.59 -18.61 18.49
C MET A 194 2.65 -19.80 18.74
N GLY A 195 1.66 -20.03 17.88
CA GLY A 195 0.68 -21.12 18.05
C GLY A 195 -0.29 -20.87 19.21
N GLY A 196 -0.60 -19.60 19.50
CA GLY A 196 -1.57 -19.17 20.50
C GLY A 196 -0.98 -18.31 21.62
N TRP A 197 -1.87 -17.58 22.33
CA TRP A 197 -1.48 -16.60 23.34
C TRP A 197 -0.77 -17.21 24.55
N ALA A 198 -1.26 -18.35 25.04
CA ALA A 198 -0.65 -19.04 26.18
C ALA A 198 0.79 -19.50 25.86
N ARG A 199 1.02 -20.02 24.65
CA ARG A 199 2.36 -20.42 24.17
C ARG A 199 3.27 -19.22 24.02
N ALA A 200 2.74 -18.09 23.53
CA ALA A 200 3.50 -16.84 23.43
C ALA A 200 3.96 -16.32 24.79
N LEU A 201 3.08 -16.35 25.81
CA LEU A 201 3.44 -15.97 27.19
C LEU A 201 4.46 -16.93 27.79
N GLN A 202 4.29 -18.25 27.60
CA GLN A 202 5.25 -19.24 28.07
C GLN A 202 6.64 -19.06 27.44
N ALA A 203 6.70 -18.81 26.13
CA ALA A 203 7.95 -18.51 25.43
C ALA A 203 8.63 -17.23 25.94
N ALA A 204 7.84 -16.28 26.45
CA ALA A 204 8.33 -15.07 27.10
C ALA A 204 8.59 -15.24 28.61
N GLY A 205 8.58 -16.47 29.14
CA GLY A 205 8.81 -16.76 30.56
C GLY A 205 7.67 -16.35 31.50
N MET A 206 6.49 -16.04 30.97
CA MET A 206 5.33 -15.57 31.73
C MET A 206 4.29 -16.67 31.92
N GLN A 207 3.66 -16.70 33.10
CA GLN A 207 2.55 -17.60 33.39
C GLN A 207 1.22 -17.01 32.89
N PRO A 208 0.45 -17.72 32.04
CA PRO A 208 -0.84 -17.24 31.57
C PRO A 208 -1.84 -17.04 32.71
N LEU A 209 -2.45 -15.84 32.78
CA LEU A 209 -3.55 -15.55 33.70
C LEU A 209 -4.77 -16.38 33.29
N GLY A 210 -5.01 -17.47 34.02
CA GLY A 210 -6.02 -18.46 33.69
C GLY A 210 -5.49 -19.46 32.66
N ALA A 211 -4.84 -20.51 33.15
CA ALA A 211 -4.63 -21.70 32.33
C ALA A 211 -5.99 -22.15 31.75
N PRO A 212 -6.07 -22.60 30.49
CA PRO A 212 -7.28 -23.24 29.99
C PRO A 212 -7.70 -24.29 31.01
N SER A 213 -8.99 -24.32 31.38
CA SER A 213 -9.44 -25.17 32.49
C SER A 213 -8.85 -26.57 32.31
N GLN A 214 -8.23 -27.10 33.36
CA GLN A 214 -7.58 -28.41 33.33
C GLN A 214 -8.52 -29.51 32.82
N ARG A 215 -9.84 -29.30 32.90
CA ARG A 215 -10.87 -30.16 32.31
C ARG A 215 -10.90 -30.12 30.78
N ARG A 216 -10.78 -28.93 30.15
CA ARG A 216 -10.80 -28.77 28.68
C ARG A 216 -9.52 -29.29 28.04
N THR A 217 -8.36 -29.11 28.70
CA THR A 217 -7.08 -29.66 28.23
C THR A 217 -7.02 -31.18 28.35
N ARG A 218 -7.60 -31.77 29.40
CA ARG A 218 -7.73 -33.23 29.53
C ARG A 218 -8.62 -33.86 28.46
N ARG A 219 -9.69 -33.16 28.04
CA ARG A 219 -10.60 -33.69 27.01
C ARG A 219 -10.00 -33.66 25.60
N TRP A 220 -9.19 -32.64 25.30
CA TRP A 220 -8.62 -32.41 23.97
C TRP A 220 -7.08 -32.52 24.00
N THR A 221 -6.62 -33.77 24.08
CA THR A 221 -5.24 -34.18 23.78
C THR A 221 -5.01 -34.18 22.27
N GLU A 222 -3.74 -34.19 21.85
CA GLU A 222 -3.38 -34.28 20.44
C GLU A 222 -3.99 -35.52 19.76
N GLU A 223 -3.95 -36.67 20.43
CA GLU A 223 -4.51 -37.93 19.96
C GLU A 223 -6.03 -37.84 19.79
N SER A 224 -6.72 -37.28 20.79
CA SER A 224 -8.18 -37.10 20.73
C SER A 224 -8.60 -36.15 19.60
N CYS A 225 -7.78 -35.13 19.30
CA CYS A 225 -8.02 -34.23 18.17
C CYS A 225 -7.88 -34.97 16.83
N TRP A 226 -6.88 -35.86 16.70
CA TRP A 226 -6.74 -36.71 15.51
C TRP A 226 -7.86 -37.74 15.36
N ILE A 227 -8.34 -38.31 16.47
CA ILE A 227 -9.50 -39.22 16.47
C ILE A 227 -10.74 -38.46 15.98
N ALA A 228 -11.03 -37.29 16.53
CA ALA A 228 -12.18 -36.48 16.12
C ALA A 228 -12.11 -36.09 14.63
N LEU A 229 -10.92 -35.74 14.12
CA LEU A 229 -10.72 -35.42 12.71
C LEU A 229 -10.94 -36.62 11.78
N ARG A 230 -10.53 -37.83 12.20
CA ARG A 230 -10.77 -39.06 11.43
C ARG A 230 -12.26 -39.37 11.33
N VAL A 231 -12.98 -39.33 12.45
CA VAL A 231 -14.43 -39.53 12.49
C VAL A 231 -15.14 -38.56 11.55
N VAL A 232 -14.82 -37.27 11.62
CA VAL A 232 -15.43 -36.26 10.73
C VAL A 232 -15.07 -36.51 9.25
N SER A 233 -13.85 -36.95 8.96
CA SER A 233 -13.42 -37.25 7.59
C SER A 233 -14.06 -38.52 7.02
N GLU A 234 -14.39 -39.49 7.87
CA GLU A 234 -15.16 -40.68 7.52
C GLU A 234 -16.64 -40.31 7.29
N GLU A 235 -17.24 -39.52 8.18
CA GLU A 235 -18.62 -39.02 8.06
C GLU A 235 -18.84 -38.20 6.79
N LEU A 236 -17.86 -37.37 6.41
CA LEU A 236 -17.93 -36.55 5.19
C LEU A 236 -17.49 -37.32 3.94
N GLY A 237 -16.86 -38.50 4.08
CA GLY A 237 -16.25 -39.25 2.98
C GLY A 237 -14.97 -38.63 2.40
N GLU A 238 -14.70 -37.35 2.66
CA GLU A 238 -13.57 -36.58 2.14
C GLU A 238 -12.71 -35.96 3.26
N ILE A 239 -11.57 -35.37 2.90
CA ILE A 239 -10.75 -34.60 3.84
C ILE A 239 -11.41 -33.24 4.04
N PRO A 240 -11.80 -32.88 5.28
CA PRO A 240 -12.54 -31.64 5.51
C PRO A 240 -11.69 -30.40 5.23
N THR A 241 -12.26 -29.46 4.48
CA THR A 241 -11.80 -28.07 4.47
C THR A 241 -12.06 -27.43 5.83
N LEU A 242 -11.37 -26.33 6.16
CA LEU A 242 -11.61 -25.61 7.42
C LEU A 242 -13.09 -25.21 7.56
N LEU A 243 -13.68 -24.72 6.47
CA LEU A 243 -15.07 -24.28 6.47
C LEU A 243 -16.05 -25.45 6.60
N SER A 244 -15.81 -26.58 5.91
CA SER A 244 -16.68 -27.75 6.03
C SER A 244 -16.57 -28.38 7.42
N TYR A 245 -15.37 -28.42 8.02
CA TYR A 245 -15.18 -28.83 9.40
C TYR A 245 -15.93 -27.93 10.39
N GLU A 246 -15.78 -26.61 10.29
CA GLU A 246 -16.45 -25.67 11.20
C GLU A 246 -17.96 -25.78 11.12
N ARG A 247 -18.51 -25.97 9.91
CA ARG A 247 -19.93 -26.24 9.71
C ARG A 247 -20.37 -27.55 10.36
N HIS A 248 -19.57 -28.60 10.23
CA HIS A 248 -19.87 -29.92 10.79
C HIS A 248 -19.77 -29.97 12.32
N ALA A 249 -18.79 -29.25 12.88
CA ALA A 249 -18.57 -29.15 14.32
C ALA A 249 -19.52 -28.17 15.01
N ALA A 250 -20.30 -27.38 14.26
CA ALA A 250 -21.22 -26.42 14.82
C ALA A 250 -22.32 -27.12 15.65
N GLY A 251 -22.42 -26.78 16.93
CA GLY A 251 -23.41 -27.36 17.85
C GLY A 251 -23.06 -28.75 18.40
N ARG A 252 -21.92 -29.34 18.00
CA ARG A 252 -21.45 -30.66 18.44
C ARG A 252 -20.42 -30.54 19.58
N PRO A 253 -20.82 -30.65 20.87
CA PRO A 253 -19.89 -30.53 22.00
C PRO A 253 -18.83 -31.65 22.06
N GLU A 254 -19.04 -32.75 21.34
CA GLU A 254 -18.16 -33.89 21.13
C GLU A 254 -17.10 -33.68 20.05
N LEU A 255 -17.06 -32.51 19.40
CA LEU A 255 -16.02 -32.15 18.46
C LEU A 255 -15.19 -30.96 18.97
N PRO A 256 -13.88 -30.95 18.74
CA PRO A 256 -13.05 -29.80 19.09
C PRO A 256 -13.36 -28.62 18.17
N SER A 257 -13.21 -27.39 18.66
CA SER A 257 -13.30 -26.23 17.77
C SER A 257 -12.09 -26.18 16.82
N ALA A 258 -12.24 -25.57 15.64
CA ALA A 258 -11.13 -25.37 14.71
C ALA A 258 -9.95 -24.61 15.34
N ALA A 259 -10.22 -23.69 16.28
CA ALA A 259 -9.19 -23.03 17.07
C ALA A 259 -8.44 -24.00 18.00
N THR A 260 -9.13 -24.98 18.59
CA THR A 260 -8.50 -26.03 19.42
C THR A 260 -7.58 -26.89 18.57
N LEU A 261 -8.05 -27.35 17.40
CA LEU A 261 -7.23 -28.11 16.45
C LEU A 261 -5.99 -27.33 16.02
N ARG A 262 -6.12 -26.05 15.69
CA ARG A 262 -4.99 -25.21 15.29
C ARG A 262 -3.94 -25.06 16.37
N ASN A 263 -4.37 -24.88 17.62
CA ASN A 263 -3.46 -24.70 18.75
C ASN A 263 -2.74 -25.99 19.14
N ARG A 264 -3.36 -27.16 18.89
CA ARG A 264 -2.81 -28.48 19.23
C ARG A 264 -1.96 -29.06 18.10
N LEU A 265 -2.51 -29.11 16.89
CA LEU A 265 -1.95 -29.81 15.74
C LEU A 265 -1.23 -28.88 14.74
N GLY A 266 -1.37 -27.57 14.90
CA GLY A 266 -0.72 -26.58 14.04
C GLY A 266 -1.58 -26.11 12.86
N ARG A 267 -0.94 -25.81 11.73
CA ARG A 267 -1.62 -25.19 10.57
C ARG A 267 -2.58 -26.17 9.90
N TRP A 268 -3.74 -25.68 9.44
CA TRP A 268 -4.75 -26.53 8.79
C TRP A 268 -4.21 -27.28 7.57
N SER A 269 -3.35 -26.63 6.77
CA SER A 269 -2.71 -27.28 5.62
C SER A 269 -1.89 -28.51 6.03
N SER A 270 -1.13 -28.41 7.12
CA SER A 270 -0.34 -29.53 7.66
C SER A 270 -1.26 -30.62 8.19
N ILE A 271 -2.35 -30.25 8.86
CA ILE A 271 -3.37 -31.19 9.35
C ILE A 271 -3.96 -31.99 8.19
N THR A 272 -4.38 -31.32 7.11
CA THR A 272 -4.98 -31.98 5.94
C THR A 272 -3.99 -32.88 5.21
N THR A 273 -2.72 -32.47 5.08
CA THR A 273 -1.67 -33.30 4.47
C THR A 273 -1.42 -34.56 5.28
N GLN A 274 -1.33 -34.43 6.60
CA GLN A 274 -1.09 -35.58 7.48
C GLN A 274 -2.31 -36.50 7.54
N LEU A 275 -3.53 -35.96 7.53
CA LEU A 275 -4.76 -36.75 7.45
C LEU A 275 -4.85 -37.53 6.13
N ALA A 276 -4.44 -36.92 5.00
CA ALA A 276 -4.36 -37.60 3.71
C ALA A 276 -3.37 -38.78 3.76
N ALA A 277 -2.16 -38.54 4.27
CA ALA A 277 -1.14 -39.58 4.42
C ALA A 277 -1.63 -40.74 5.30
N GLN A 278 -2.32 -40.45 6.41
CA GLN A 278 -2.90 -41.48 7.27
C GLN A 278 -4.00 -42.29 6.57
N ARG A 279 -4.87 -41.66 5.76
CA ARG A 279 -5.91 -42.36 5.00
C ARG A 279 -5.31 -43.28 3.93
N GLU A 280 -4.27 -42.83 3.23
CA GLU A 280 -3.57 -43.65 2.23
C GLU A 280 -2.86 -44.85 2.88
N LEU A 281 -2.21 -44.65 4.03
CA LEU A 281 -1.61 -45.75 4.80
C LEU A 281 -2.66 -46.75 5.29
N ALA A 282 -3.83 -46.29 5.74
CA ALA A 282 -4.92 -47.16 6.16
C ALA A 282 -5.50 -47.97 4.98
N ARG A 283 -5.70 -47.33 3.82
CA ARG A 283 -6.13 -48.02 2.59
C ARG A 283 -5.14 -49.09 2.15
N ALA A 284 -3.84 -48.77 2.16
CA ALA A 284 -2.79 -49.73 1.83
C ALA A 284 -2.78 -50.94 2.78
N ALA A 285 -3.06 -50.72 4.07
CA ALA A 285 -3.17 -51.79 5.06
C ALA A 285 -4.44 -52.64 4.92
N GLN A 286 -5.53 -52.10 4.35
CA GLN A 286 -6.78 -52.82 4.09
C GLN A 286 -6.85 -53.51 2.71
N ALA A 287 -5.84 -53.35 1.85
CA ALA A 287 -5.81 -54.02 0.54
C ALA A 287 -5.66 -55.55 0.72
N PRO A 288 -6.56 -56.38 0.15
CA PRO A 288 -6.46 -57.84 0.25
C PRO A 288 -5.18 -58.33 -0.44
N ALA A 289 -4.48 -59.28 0.21
CA ALA A 289 -3.30 -59.92 -0.36
C ALA A 289 -3.63 -60.52 -1.74
N PRO A 290 -2.74 -60.42 -2.75
CA PRO A 290 -3.02 -60.99 -4.06
C PRO A 290 -3.21 -62.50 -3.92
N VAL A 291 -4.40 -62.97 -4.29
CA VAL A 291 -4.70 -64.40 -4.37
C VAL A 291 -3.79 -64.98 -5.44
N SER A 292 -2.74 -65.69 -5.04
CA SER A 292 -1.87 -66.42 -5.94
C SER A 292 -2.70 -67.51 -6.62
N ALA A 293 -3.10 -67.27 -7.87
CA ALA A 293 -3.72 -68.27 -8.72
C ALA A 293 -2.75 -69.45 -8.86
N GLY A 294 -3.16 -70.59 -8.33
CA GLY A 294 -2.42 -71.84 -8.38
C GLY A 294 -2.17 -72.27 -9.83
N ALA A 295 -0.95 -72.75 -10.05
CA ALA A 295 -0.52 -73.43 -11.26
C ALA A 295 -1.43 -74.63 -11.58
N ALA A 296 -1.80 -74.74 -12.86
CA ALA A 296 -2.27 -75.97 -13.49
C ALA A 296 -1.08 -76.73 -14.06
#